data_AF-A0A7V5IDY3-F1
#
_entry.id   AF-A0A7V5IDY3-F1
#
_cell.length_a   1.000
_cell.length_b   1.000
_cell.length_c   1.000
_cell.angle_alpha   90.00
_cell.angle_beta   90.00
_cell.angle_gamma   90.00
#
_symmetry.space_group_name_H-M   'P 1'
#
loop_
_entity.id
_entity.type
_entity.pdbx_description
1 polymer ?
#
loop_
_entity_poly.entity_id
_entity_poly.type
_entity_poly.pdbx_seq_one_letter_code
_entity_poly.pdbx_strand_id
1 'polypeptide(L)'
;MTEIKSTLELVMEKTKDLNFNPEEREEQKRKEVQLKVEALLQKYQENELKREQLEKALTNLERYYGTMVKPMLGYKLIEQIDLDGNLSLILDLLSHFFSLETDQIGVIIHNFNRAIQSFSEERVRDLKELLDKKYHISGSAVFPNLEKDETWIATVKEIREKFNQQLGEEKRKLKERVRIS
;
A
#
# COMPACT_ATOMS: atom_id res chain seq x y z
N MET A 1 -30.81 44.57 -38.64
CA MET A 1 -29.40 44.65 -39.06
C MET A 1 -28.61 43.79 -38.09
N THR A 2 -28.11 42.67 -38.59
CA THR A 2 -27.50 41.59 -37.81
C THR A 2 -26.03 41.93 -37.59
N GLU A 3 -25.65 42.30 -36.36
CA GLU A 3 -24.25 42.52 -36.00
C GLU A 3 -23.52 41.18 -35.99
N ILE A 4 -22.61 41.00 -36.95
CA ILE A 4 -21.72 39.84 -37.01
C ILE A 4 -20.65 40.07 -35.96
N LYS A 5 -20.72 39.32 -34.84
CA LYS A 5 -19.68 39.32 -33.79
C LYS A 5 -18.32 39.01 -34.39
N SER A 6 -17.30 39.73 -33.92
CA SER A 6 -15.92 39.58 -34.38
C SER A 6 -15.40 38.17 -34.06
N THR A 7 -14.63 37.57 -34.98
CA THR A 7 -13.93 36.29 -34.75
C THR A 7 -13.06 36.32 -33.49
N LEU A 8 -12.56 37.50 -33.10
CA LEU A 8 -11.79 37.69 -31.89
C LEU A 8 -12.67 37.66 -30.62
N GLU A 9 -13.90 38.19 -30.68
CA GLU A 9 -14.87 38.06 -29.58
C GLU A 9 -15.35 36.61 -29.42
N LEU A 10 -15.54 35.89 -30.52
CA LEU A 10 -15.92 34.48 -30.49
C LEU A 10 -14.79 33.61 -29.89
N VAL A 11 -13.54 33.93 -30.21
CA VAL A 11 -12.36 33.27 -29.62
C VAL A 11 -12.23 33.65 -28.15
N MET A 12 -12.46 34.90 -27.77
CA MET A 12 -12.44 35.34 -26.36
C MET A 12 -13.55 34.70 -25.51
N GLU A 13 -14.77 34.56 -26.02
CA GLU A 13 -15.85 33.79 -25.35
C GLU A 13 -15.46 32.31 -25.22
N LYS A 14 -14.96 31.68 -26.29
CA LYS A 14 -14.53 30.26 -26.23
C LYS A 14 -13.29 30.01 -25.37
N THR A 15 -12.45 31.03 -25.15
CA THR A 15 -11.30 30.93 -24.23
C THR A 15 -11.63 31.30 -22.78
N LYS A 16 -12.76 31.96 -22.51
CA LYS A 16 -13.22 32.23 -21.14
C LYS A 16 -13.56 30.93 -20.39
N ASP A 17 -14.04 29.92 -21.11
CA ASP A 17 -14.28 28.56 -20.61
C ASP A 17 -12.99 27.70 -20.55
N LEU A 18 -11.85 28.21 -21.04
CA LEU A 18 -10.52 27.58 -20.90
C LEU A 18 -9.73 28.12 -19.70
N ASN A 19 -10.40 28.86 -18.81
CA ASN A 19 -9.87 29.02 -17.45
C ASN A 19 -10.05 27.68 -16.75
N PHE A 20 -9.01 26.83 -16.80
CA PHE A 20 -8.86 25.71 -15.88
C PHE A 20 -9.35 26.17 -14.51
N ASN A 21 -10.46 25.56 -14.07
CA ASN A 21 -11.09 25.88 -12.80
C ASN A 21 -9.97 25.77 -11.74
N PRO A 22 -9.82 26.72 -10.79
CA PRO A 22 -8.85 26.60 -9.71
C PRO A 22 -8.83 25.20 -9.06
N GLU A 23 -9.97 24.51 -9.01
CA GLU A 23 -10.08 23.12 -8.57
C GLU A 23 -9.33 22.12 -9.48
N GLU A 24 -9.41 22.26 -10.81
CA GLU A 24 -8.72 21.39 -11.77
C GLU A 24 -7.20 21.58 -11.70
N ARG A 25 -6.72 22.81 -11.51
CA ARG A 25 -5.27 23.08 -11.33
C ARG A 25 -4.74 22.46 -10.05
N GLU A 26 -5.49 22.61 -8.96
CA GLU A 26 -5.18 21.99 -7.67
C GLU A 26 -5.16 20.45 -7.78
N GLU A 27 -6.12 19.85 -8.48
CA GLU A 27 -6.16 18.41 -8.69
C GLU A 27 -4.98 17.93 -9.55
N GLN A 28 -4.66 18.65 -10.63
CA GLN A 28 -3.52 18.32 -11.48
C GLN A 28 -2.20 18.40 -10.70
N LYS A 29 -2.04 19.44 -9.87
CA LYS A 29 -0.87 19.59 -8.98
C LYS A 29 -0.78 18.45 -7.97
N ARG A 30 -1.90 18.00 -7.40
CA ARG A 30 -1.96 16.84 -6.51
C ARG A 30 -1.53 15.56 -7.21
N LYS A 31 -2.06 15.29 -8.41
CA LYS A 31 -1.70 14.12 -9.22
C LYS A 31 -0.21 14.12 -9.58
N GLU A 32 0.35 15.28 -9.91
CA GLU A 32 1.77 15.40 -10.24
C GLU A 32 2.66 15.07 -9.03
N VAL A 33 2.34 15.58 -7.84
CA VAL A 33 3.08 15.24 -6.62
C VAL A 33 2.97 13.75 -6.32
N GLN A 34 1.76 13.18 -6.42
CA GLN A 34 1.56 11.76 -6.19
C GLN A 34 2.46 10.92 -7.11
N LEU A 35 2.45 11.17 -8.42
CA LEU A 35 3.30 10.44 -9.37
C LEU A 35 4.79 10.58 -9.07
N LYS A 36 5.23 11.78 -8.65
CA LYS A 36 6.63 12.01 -8.30
C LYS A 36 7.05 11.29 -7.03
N VAL A 37 6.21 11.30 -5.99
CA VAL A 37 6.43 10.56 -4.74
C VAL A 37 6.50 9.06 -5.02
N GLU A 38 5.57 8.55 -5.83
CA GLU A 38 5.55 7.14 -6.23
C GLU A 38 6.83 6.73 -6.97
N ALA A 39 7.26 7.52 -7.94
CA ALA A 39 8.49 7.27 -8.69
C ALA A 39 9.74 7.27 -7.79
N LEU A 40 9.80 8.16 -6.78
CA LEU A 40 10.91 8.20 -5.83
C LEU A 40 10.94 6.96 -4.92
N LEU A 41 9.78 6.54 -4.41
CA LEU A 41 9.66 5.34 -3.58
C LEU A 41 10.02 4.08 -4.36
N GLN A 42 9.57 3.96 -5.61
CA GLN A 42 9.88 2.83 -6.46
C GLN A 42 11.39 2.71 -6.69
N LYS A 43 12.05 3.80 -7.09
CA LYS A 43 13.51 3.83 -7.28
C LYS A 43 14.29 3.47 -6.00
N TYR A 44 13.78 3.89 -4.84
CA TYR A 44 14.38 3.51 -3.56
C TYR A 44 14.20 2.01 -3.27
N GLN A 45 13.02 1.45 -3.53
CA GLN A 45 12.74 0.01 -3.39
C GLN A 45 13.59 -0.85 -4.35
N GLU A 46 13.87 -0.34 -5.55
CA GLU A 46 14.72 -0.97 -6.57
C GLU A 46 16.23 -0.78 -6.29
N ASN A 47 16.61 -0.15 -5.18
CA ASN A 47 17.99 0.21 -4.81
C ASN A 47 18.70 1.14 -5.82
N GLU A 48 17.95 1.82 -6.69
CA GLU A 48 18.49 2.85 -7.59
C GLU A 48 18.78 4.18 -6.87
N LEU A 49 18.17 4.38 -5.70
CA LEU A 49 18.39 5.53 -4.82
C LEU A 49 18.81 5.08 -3.43
N LYS A 50 19.79 5.78 -2.85
CA LYS A 50 20.11 5.70 -1.43
C LYS A 50 19.18 6.59 -0.61
N ARG A 51 19.09 6.32 0.70
CA ARG A 51 18.20 7.05 1.62
C ARG A 51 18.46 8.56 1.61
N GLU A 52 19.74 8.97 1.64
CA GLU A 52 20.11 10.40 1.64
C GLU A 52 19.72 11.10 0.32
N GLN A 53 19.64 10.35 -0.78
CA GLN A 53 19.19 10.87 -2.08
C GLN A 53 17.67 10.98 -2.13
N LEU A 54 16.95 10.01 -1.54
CA LEU A 54 15.50 10.06 -1.38
C LEU A 54 15.10 11.28 -0.53
N GLU A 55 15.74 11.48 0.63
CA GLU A 55 15.51 12.63 1.50
C GLU A 55 15.69 13.96 0.77
N LYS A 56 16.82 14.13 0.06
CA LYS A 56 17.08 15.34 -0.73
C LYS A 56 16.03 15.56 -1.83
N ALA A 57 15.61 14.49 -2.51
CA ALA A 57 14.60 14.58 -3.54
C ALA A 57 13.24 14.99 -2.97
N LEU A 58 12.85 14.44 -1.81
CA LEU A 58 11.63 14.81 -1.10
C LEU A 58 11.65 16.26 -0.62
N THR A 59 12.76 16.72 -0.02
CA THR A 59 12.92 18.13 0.38
C THR A 59 12.84 19.08 -0.82
N ASN A 60 13.41 18.70 -1.96
CA ASN A 60 13.29 19.51 -3.18
C ASN A 60 11.85 19.55 -3.69
N LEU A 61 11.12 18.44 -3.58
CA LEU A 61 9.71 18.37 -3.93
C LEU A 61 8.88 19.28 -3.02
N GLU A 62 9.13 19.24 -1.70
CA GLU A 62 8.47 20.11 -0.70
C GLU A 62 8.72 21.59 -0.98
N ARG A 63 9.91 21.98 -1.43
CA ARG A 63 10.19 23.39 -1.80
C ARG A 63 9.33 23.88 -2.96
N TYR A 64 8.97 23.00 -3.90
CA TYR A 64 8.19 23.37 -5.09
C TYR A 64 6.68 23.23 -4.87
N TYR A 65 6.26 22.18 -4.17
CA TYR A 65 4.86 21.80 -4.01
C TYR A 65 4.28 22.15 -2.63
N GLY A 66 5.12 22.52 -1.68
CA GLY A 66 4.73 22.90 -0.33
C GLY A 66 4.45 21.68 0.56
N THR A 67 3.65 21.92 1.59
CA THR A 67 3.38 20.98 2.69
C THR A 67 2.56 19.75 2.29
N MET A 68 2.02 19.67 1.07
CA MET A 68 1.23 18.51 0.64
C MET A 68 2.05 17.25 0.35
N VAL A 69 3.36 17.38 0.15
CA VAL A 69 4.24 16.25 -0.19
C VAL A 69 4.33 15.24 0.96
N LYS A 70 4.53 15.72 2.19
CA LYS A 70 4.67 14.87 3.38
C LYS A 70 3.43 14.00 3.63
N PRO A 71 2.20 14.56 3.67
CA PRO A 71 1.01 13.74 3.80
C PRO A 71 0.86 12.72 2.66
N MET A 72 1.16 13.11 1.41
CA MET A 72 1.10 12.18 0.27
C MET A 72 2.08 11.01 0.38
N LEU A 73 3.30 11.29 0.83
CA LEU A 73 4.30 10.26 1.14
C LEU A 73 3.79 9.29 2.20
N GLY A 74 3.28 9.82 3.32
CA GLY A 74 2.80 8.98 4.42
C GLY A 74 1.60 8.13 4.02
N TYR A 75 0.62 8.70 3.29
CA TYR A 75 -0.51 7.93 2.76
C TYR A 75 -0.05 6.80 1.84
N LYS A 76 0.90 7.08 0.94
CA LYS A 76 1.42 6.09 0.00
C LYS A 76 2.13 4.94 0.71
N LEU A 77 2.99 5.26 1.68
CA LEU A 77 3.68 4.25 2.50
C LEU A 77 2.68 3.36 3.24
N ILE A 78 1.66 3.95 3.88
CA ILE A 78 0.63 3.19 4.61
C ILE A 78 -0.20 2.30 3.66
N GLU A 79 -0.45 2.75 2.43
CA GLU A 79 -1.17 1.95 1.44
C GLU A 79 -0.41 0.70 1.00
N GLN A 80 0.92 0.80 0.89
CA GLN A 80 1.79 -0.31 0.52
C GLN A 80 1.95 -1.39 1.61
N ILE A 81 1.53 -1.13 2.85
CA ILE A 81 1.62 -2.14 3.92
C ILE A 81 0.63 -3.27 3.65
N ASP A 82 1.07 -4.50 3.47
CA ASP A 82 0.20 -5.66 3.31
C ASP A 82 0.69 -6.83 4.18
N LEU A 83 -0.10 -7.90 4.23
CA LEU A 83 0.23 -9.07 5.04
C LEU A 83 1.39 -9.90 4.45
N ASP A 84 1.65 -9.77 3.15
CA ASP A 84 2.55 -10.66 2.41
C ASP A 84 3.85 -9.98 1.93
N GLY A 85 3.92 -8.65 1.99
CA GLY A 85 5.02 -7.87 1.41
C GLY A 85 6.15 -7.57 2.39
N ASN A 86 7.21 -6.98 1.84
CA ASN A 86 8.36 -6.58 2.64
C ASN A 86 8.10 -5.26 3.36
N LEU A 87 7.72 -5.37 4.63
CA LEU A 87 7.39 -4.23 5.46
C LEU A 87 8.62 -3.52 6.05
N SER A 88 9.79 -4.16 6.09
CA SER A 88 10.97 -3.60 6.76
C SER A 88 11.31 -2.20 6.23
N LEU A 89 11.28 -2.04 4.92
CA LEU A 89 11.58 -0.77 4.27
C LEU A 89 10.50 0.28 4.54
N ILE A 90 9.23 -0.11 4.45
CA ILE A 90 8.09 0.80 4.64
C ILE A 90 8.03 1.30 6.10
N LEU A 91 8.18 0.40 7.07
CA LEU A 91 8.14 0.74 8.49
C LEU A 91 9.33 1.62 8.89
N ASP A 92 10.52 1.36 8.36
CA ASP A 92 11.70 2.20 8.56
C ASP A 92 11.49 3.62 8.00
N LEU A 93 10.91 3.75 6.80
CA LEU A 93 10.59 5.07 6.23
C LEU A 93 9.51 5.80 7.04
N LEU A 94 8.47 5.11 7.51
CA LEU A 94 7.42 5.70 8.35
C LEU A 94 7.96 6.17 9.70
N SER A 95 8.82 5.37 10.33
CA SER A 95 9.49 5.74 11.58
C SER A 95 10.41 6.94 11.36
N HIS A 96 11.21 6.93 10.29
CA HIS A 96 12.18 7.98 10.00
C HIS A 96 11.52 9.33 9.66
N PHE A 97 10.55 9.36 8.75
CA PHE A 97 9.97 10.62 8.26
C PHE A 97 8.85 11.19 9.13
N PHE A 98 8.15 10.33 9.88
CA PHE A 98 6.95 10.73 10.65
C PHE A 98 7.07 10.43 12.15
N SER A 99 8.19 9.84 12.62
CA SER A 99 8.37 9.43 14.03
C SER A 99 7.20 8.57 14.54
N LEU A 100 6.62 7.75 13.65
CA LEU A 100 5.48 6.91 13.99
C LEU A 100 5.94 5.60 14.60
N GLU A 101 5.32 5.24 15.71
CA GLU A 101 5.39 3.89 16.27
C GLU A 101 4.66 2.92 15.32
N THR A 102 5.41 1.97 14.76
CA THR A 102 4.90 0.97 13.82
C THR A 102 4.89 -0.45 14.40
N ASP A 103 5.22 -0.59 15.69
CA ASP A 103 5.34 -1.87 16.39
C ASP A 103 4.05 -2.70 16.30
N GLN A 104 2.90 -2.05 16.41
CA GLN A 104 1.60 -2.73 16.33
C GLN A 104 1.37 -3.42 14.98
N ILE A 105 1.85 -2.82 13.88
CA ILE A 105 1.79 -3.45 12.55
C ILE A 105 2.70 -4.67 12.52
N GLY A 106 3.92 -4.57 13.06
CA GLY A 106 4.83 -5.70 13.21
C GLY A 106 4.20 -6.86 13.99
N VAL A 107 3.50 -6.57 15.09
CA VAL A 107 2.79 -7.57 15.91
C VAL A 107 1.67 -8.25 15.13
N ILE A 108 0.85 -7.49 14.39
CA ILE A 108 -0.24 -8.04 13.56
C ILE A 108 0.30 -9.04 12.54
N ILE A 109 1.39 -8.69 11.86
CA ILE A 109 2.00 -9.50 10.80
C ILE A 109 2.65 -10.75 11.36
N HIS A 110 3.39 -10.61 12.47
CA HIS A 110 3.97 -11.75 13.18
C HIS A 110 2.89 -12.75 13.62
N ASN A 111 1.78 -12.25 14.16
CA ASN A 111 0.67 -13.08 14.58
C ASN A 111 -0.04 -13.75 13.40
N PHE A 112 -0.18 -13.05 12.27
CA PHE A 112 -0.69 -13.63 11.02
C PHE A 112 0.18 -14.79 10.54
N ASN A 113 1.49 -14.58 10.40
CA ASN A 113 2.43 -15.60 9.96
C ASN A 113 2.43 -16.81 10.90
N ARG A 114 2.39 -16.57 12.21
CA ARG A 114 2.27 -17.64 13.21
C ARG A 114 0.97 -18.43 13.05
N ALA A 115 -0.16 -17.75 12.84
CA ALA A 115 -1.45 -18.42 12.66
C ALA A 115 -1.47 -19.32 11.41
N ILE A 116 -0.95 -18.83 10.29
CA ILE A 116 -0.82 -19.60 9.05
C ILE A 116 0.13 -20.78 9.25
N GLN A 117 1.27 -20.58 9.89
CA GLN A 117 2.23 -21.65 10.16
C GLN A 117 1.61 -22.75 11.03
N SER A 118 1.04 -22.39 12.19
CA SER A 118 0.44 -23.37 13.10
C SER A 118 -0.66 -24.19 12.43
N PHE A 119 -1.53 -23.53 11.66
CA PHE A 119 -2.61 -24.21 10.95
C PHE A 119 -2.07 -25.11 9.82
N SER A 120 -1.00 -24.72 9.14
CA SER A 120 -0.38 -25.56 8.10
C SER A 120 0.20 -26.83 8.66
N GLU A 121 0.88 -26.74 9.80
CA GLU A 121 1.47 -27.88 10.50
C GLU A 121 0.38 -28.84 10.98
N GLU A 122 -0.72 -28.32 11.53
CA GLU A 122 -1.89 -29.12 11.92
C GLU A 122 -2.52 -29.81 10.72
N ARG A 123 -2.80 -29.06 9.65
CA ARG A 123 -3.46 -29.62 8.47
C ARG A 123 -2.63 -30.67 7.75
N VAL A 124 -1.31 -30.49 7.70
CA VAL A 124 -0.38 -31.50 7.16
C VAL A 124 -0.41 -32.79 7.98
N ARG A 125 -0.51 -32.70 9.32
CA ARG A 125 -0.62 -33.89 10.18
C ARG A 125 -1.92 -34.63 9.91
N ASP A 126 -3.05 -33.93 9.87
CA ASP A 126 -4.37 -34.52 9.62
C ASP A 126 -4.43 -35.22 8.25
N LEU A 127 -3.89 -34.58 7.21
CA LEU A 127 -3.86 -35.15 5.86
C LEU A 127 -2.96 -36.37 5.77
N LYS A 128 -1.82 -36.39 6.46
CA LYS A 128 -0.96 -37.58 6.54
C LYS A 128 -1.66 -38.74 7.24
N GLU A 129 -2.36 -38.47 8.34
CA GLU A 129 -3.13 -39.49 9.05
C GLU A 129 -4.28 -40.04 8.20
N LEU A 130 -4.96 -39.18 7.45
CA LEU A 130 -6.01 -39.59 6.51
C LEU A 130 -5.45 -40.45 5.37
N LEU A 131 -4.30 -40.06 4.80
CA LEU A 131 -3.62 -40.80 3.72
C LEU A 131 -3.19 -42.20 4.17
N ASP A 132 -2.65 -42.32 5.38
CA ASP A 132 -2.24 -43.60 5.94
C ASP A 132 -3.47 -44.49 6.21
N LYS A 133 -4.48 -43.98 6.91
CA LYS A 133 -5.69 -44.75 7.26
C LYS A 133 -6.47 -45.21 6.03
N LYS A 134 -6.66 -44.34 5.03
CA LYS A 134 -7.55 -44.60 3.89
C LYS A 134 -6.84 -45.25 2.71
N TYR A 135 -5.57 -44.91 2.48
CA TYR A 135 -4.83 -45.33 1.30
C TYR A 135 -3.53 -46.08 1.62
N HIS A 136 -3.18 -46.22 2.90
CA HIS A 136 -1.93 -46.85 3.38
C HIS A 136 -0.68 -46.19 2.79
N ILE A 137 -0.80 -44.88 2.52
CA ILE A 137 0.28 -44.04 2.04
C ILE A 137 0.91 -43.35 3.25
N SER A 138 2.13 -43.72 3.58
CA SER A 138 2.89 -43.16 4.70
C SER A 138 4.37 -43.01 4.35
N GLY A 139 5.09 -42.23 5.17
CA GLY A 139 6.52 -41.97 5.00
C GLY A 139 6.89 -40.50 5.11
N SER A 140 8.17 -40.24 5.40
CA SER A 140 8.72 -38.88 5.53
C SER A 140 8.69 -38.10 4.21
N ALA A 141 8.68 -38.80 3.06
CA ALA A 141 8.60 -38.22 1.73
C ALA A 141 7.17 -37.85 1.29
N VAL A 142 6.15 -38.11 2.11
CA VAL A 142 4.76 -37.74 1.78
C VAL A 142 4.56 -36.26 2.10
N PHE A 143 4.23 -35.47 1.07
CA PHE A 143 3.93 -34.04 1.18
C PHE A 143 2.51 -33.79 0.67
N PRO A 144 1.51 -33.68 1.56
CA PRO A 144 0.16 -33.32 1.17
C PRO A 144 0.11 -31.95 0.50
N ASN A 145 -0.65 -31.84 -0.59
CA ASN A 145 -0.82 -30.56 -1.29
C ASN A 145 -1.92 -29.72 -0.63
N LEU A 146 -1.51 -28.74 0.18
CA LEU A 146 -2.42 -27.81 0.85
C LEU A 146 -3.14 -26.86 -0.13
N GLU A 147 -2.53 -26.50 -1.25
CA GLU A 147 -3.13 -25.58 -2.23
C GLU A 147 -4.40 -26.15 -2.89
N LYS A 148 -4.62 -27.45 -2.78
CA LYS A 148 -5.83 -28.15 -3.27
C LYS A 148 -6.77 -28.58 -2.14
N ASP A 149 -6.42 -28.30 -0.89
CA ASP A 149 -7.24 -28.68 0.25
C ASP A 149 -8.28 -27.59 0.55
N GLU A 150 -9.56 -27.93 0.42
CA GLU A 150 -10.67 -26.96 0.57
C GLU A 150 -10.73 -26.37 1.98
N THR A 151 -10.47 -27.18 3.01
CA THR A 151 -10.43 -26.72 4.40
C THR A 151 -9.31 -25.72 4.61
N TRP A 152 -8.11 -26.00 4.08
CA TRP A 152 -6.97 -25.10 4.11
C TRP A 152 -7.33 -23.76 3.46
N ILE A 153 -7.86 -23.78 2.24
CA ILE A 153 -8.21 -22.58 1.48
C ILE A 153 -9.24 -21.75 2.25
N ALA A 154 -10.29 -22.37 2.79
CA ALA A 154 -11.34 -21.70 3.53
C ALA A 154 -10.82 -21.04 4.82
N THR A 155 -10.08 -21.78 5.64
CA THR A 155 -9.60 -21.28 6.92
C THR A 155 -8.49 -20.24 6.75
N VAL A 156 -7.57 -20.39 5.78
CA VAL A 156 -6.57 -19.35 5.47
C VAL A 156 -7.24 -18.06 5.04
N LYS A 157 -8.33 -18.14 4.27
CA LYS A 157 -9.12 -16.97 3.89
C LYS A 157 -9.72 -16.28 5.11
N GLU A 158 -10.32 -17.02 6.04
CA GLU A 158 -10.87 -16.46 7.29
C GLU A 158 -9.80 -15.80 8.16
N ILE A 159 -8.65 -16.46 8.33
CA ILE A 159 -7.50 -15.92 9.06
C ILE A 159 -7.07 -14.60 8.41
N ARG A 160 -6.89 -14.59 7.08
CA ARG A 160 -6.48 -13.42 6.32
C ARG A 160 -7.48 -12.27 6.45
N GLU A 161 -8.78 -12.53 6.35
CA GLU A 161 -9.83 -11.52 6.52
C GLU A 161 -9.77 -10.87 7.92
N LYS A 162 -9.63 -11.68 8.97
CA LYS A 162 -9.49 -11.19 10.35
C LYS A 162 -8.27 -10.27 10.51
N PHE A 163 -7.11 -10.68 10.01
CA PHE A 163 -5.90 -9.88 10.13
C PHE A 163 -5.91 -8.64 9.22
N ASN A 164 -6.56 -8.70 8.05
CA ASN A 164 -6.78 -7.53 7.20
C ASN A 164 -7.67 -6.48 7.87
N GLN A 165 -8.69 -6.89 8.63
CA GLN A 165 -9.50 -5.96 9.42
C GLN A 165 -8.66 -5.24 10.48
N GLN A 166 -7.87 -6.00 11.26
CA GLN A 166 -6.96 -5.43 12.26
C GLN A 166 -5.93 -4.49 11.64
N LEU A 167 -5.34 -4.90 10.51
CA LEU A 167 -4.39 -4.07 9.77
C LEU A 167 -5.05 -2.80 9.25
N GLY A 168 -6.28 -2.88 8.74
CA GLY A 168 -7.05 -1.74 8.25
C GLY A 168 -7.33 -0.70 9.34
N GLU A 169 -7.64 -1.15 10.56
CA GLU A 169 -7.83 -0.27 11.71
C GLU A 169 -6.54 0.46 12.09
N GLU A 170 -5.41 -0.24 12.16
CA GLU A 170 -4.12 0.38 12.46
C GLU A 170 -3.65 1.32 11.35
N LYS A 171 -3.84 0.95 10.08
CA LYS A 171 -3.59 1.84 8.94
C LYS A 171 -4.39 3.14 9.06
N ARG A 172 -5.66 3.07 9.46
CA ARG A 172 -6.49 4.26 9.64
C ARG A 172 -5.94 5.18 10.74
N LYS A 173 -5.52 4.62 11.88
CA LYS A 173 -4.87 5.38 12.96
C LYS A 173 -3.58 6.07 12.48
N LEU A 174 -2.76 5.37 11.69
CA LEU A 174 -1.55 5.97 11.11
C LEU A 174 -1.87 7.09 10.12
N LYS A 175 -2.89 6.91 9.28
CA LYS A 175 -3.36 7.94 8.33
C LYS A 175 -3.79 9.22 9.05
N GLU A 176 -4.47 9.09 10.20
CA GLU A 176 -4.86 10.23 11.04
C GLU A 176 -3.64 10.97 11.62
N ARG A 177 -2.60 10.24 12.06
CA ARG A 177 -1.36 10.82 12.57
C ARG A 177 -0.54 11.53 11.49
N VAL A 178 -0.43 10.94 10.29
CA VAL A 178 0.24 11.54 9.13
C VAL A 178 -0.41 12.86 8.72
N ARG A 179 -1.73 12.98 8.85
CA ARG A 179 -2.45 14.22 8.53
C ARG A 179 -2.10 15.39 9.45
N ILE A 180 -1.67 15.10 10.68
CA ILE A 180 -1.41 16.10 11.74
C ILE A 180 0.09 16.47 11.80
N SER A 181 0.97 15.66 11.17
CA SER A 181 2.43 15.86 11.12
C SER A 181 2.89 16.70 9.93
#